data_AF-A0A2I2KW20-F1
#
_entry.id   AF-A0A2I2KW20-F1
#
_cell.length_a   1.000
_cell.length_b   1.000
_cell.length_c   1.000
_cell.angle_alpha   90.00
_cell.angle_beta   90.00
_cell.angle_gamma   90.00
#
_symmetry.space_group_name_H-M   'P 1'
#
loop_
_entity.id
_entity.type
_entity.pdbx_description
1 polymer ?
#
loop_
_entity_poly.entity_id
_entity_poly.type
_entity_poly.pdbx_seq_one_letter_code
_entity_poly.pdbx_strand_id
1 'polypeptide(L)'
;MTHDIPIVDFARGQRKDEVMHEHLKDFTGTEGVMFIGRAQEKTPLFRTEKRRDTEGKTYPWIVKTTGVVNHFYFYCVDDGFGPFFLKFCSYFPYNAKLCLNGNHWAQRQATKAGIGYVPMDNAFAAVDDPAGLQTICDRLGPDQIDGLLRKWIAILPHPFTPDDRDAGYRYDISVLQAEFSLTQTLDRPLSGRIFFEQVIRDNLDIGRLFLKILTSSAGIDRLRAGRMSESQNIPVPSLRRKKSTISVLFSWRRAAGTLMASIPWDMRRPFIM
;
A
#
# COMPACT_ATOMS: atom_id res chain seq x y z
N MET A 1 8.98 -20.46 -21.17
CA MET A 1 7.76 -19.90 -21.79
C MET A 1 7.96 -18.39 -21.85
N THR A 2 7.89 -17.80 -23.04
CA THR A 2 8.01 -16.35 -23.22
C THR A 2 6.64 -15.76 -22.90
N HIS A 3 6.49 -15.12 -21.74
CA HIS A 3 5.28 -14.38 -21.43
C HIS A 3 5.32 -13.06 -22.19
N ASP A 4 4.35 -12.81 -23.07
CA ASP A 4 4.22 -11.57 -23.84
C ASP A 4 3.67 -10.44 -22.96
N ILE A 5 4.45 -10.07 -21.93
CA ILE A 5 4.07 -9.03 -20.96
C ILE A 5 4.60 -7.69 -21.48
N PRO A 6 3.74 -6.69 -21.71
CA PRO A 6 4.17 -5.41 -22.23
C PRO A 6 5.09 -4.68 -21.24
N ILE A 7 6.18 -4.11 -21.76
CA ILE A 7 7.10 -3.25 -21.01
C ILE A 7 6.85 -1.79 -21.41
N VAL A 8 6.54 -0.94 -20.43
CA VAL A 8 6.20 0.47 -20.62
C VAL A 8 7.27 1.35 -20.02
N ASP A 9 7.89 2.21 -20.82
CA ASP A 9 8.77 3.26 -20.33
C ASP A 9 7.95 4.48 -19.88
N PHE A 10 8.01 4.81 -18.59
CA PHE A 10 7.26 5.94 -18.05
C PHE A 10 7.89 7.27 -18.44
N ALA A 11 7.09 8.13 -19.08
CA ALA A 11 7.48 9.49 -19.39
C ALA A 11 7.47 10.38 -18.14
N ARG A 12 8.27 11.46 -18.17
CA ARG A 12 8.29 12.44 -17.07
C ARG A 12 6.91 13.08 -16.91
N GLY A 13 6.38 13.05 -15.69
CA GLY A 13 5.07 13.62 -15.37
C GLY A 13 3.87 12.72 -15.70
N GLN A 14 4.09 11.56 -16.34
CA GLN A 14 3.03 10.58 -16.61
C GLN A 14 2.51 9.99 -15.30
N ARG A 15 1.19 10.03 -15.13
CA ARG A 15 0.53 9.41 -13.98
C ARG A 15 0.47 7.91 -14.18
N LYS A 16 1.32 7.19 -13.46
CA LYS A 16 1.42 5.73 -13.54
C LYS A 16 0.10 5.03 -13.21
N ASP A 17 -0.72 5.63 -12.35
CA ASP A 17 -2.05 5.12 -12.02
C ASP A 17 -2.99 5.16 -13.24
N GLU A 18 -2.93 6.19 -14.09
CA GLU A 18 -3.80 6.26 -15.28
C GLU A 18 -3.44 5.16 -16.28
N VAL A 19 -2.14 4.97 -16.54
CA VAL A 19 -1.62 3.86 -17.37
C VAL A 19 -2.07 2.52 -16.82
N MET A 20 -2.02 2.34 -15.49
CA MET A 20 -2.52 1.13 -14.86
C MET A 20 -4.02 0.90 -15.12
N HIS A 21 -4.86 1.95 -14.99
CA HIS A 21 -6.30 1.81 -15.22
C HIS A 21 -6.64 1.49 -16.68
N GLU A 22 -5.85 1.99 -17.63
CA GLU A 22 -5.99 1.63 -19.04
C GLU A 22 -5.73 0.13 -19.25
N HIS A 23 -4.59 -0.38 -18.79
CA HIS A 23 -4.27 -1.81 -18.88
C HIS A 23 -5.23 -2.71 -18.09
N LEU A 24 -5.77 -2.23 -16.98
CA LEU A 24 -6.70 -3.00 -16.16
C LEU A 24 -8.03 -3.26 -16.88
N LYS A 25 -8.47 -2.35 -17.77
CA LYS A 25 -9.71 -2.53 -18.56
C LYS A 25 -9.60 -3.71 -19.53
N ASP A 26 -8.41 -3.92 -20.07
CA ASP A 26 -8.16 -4.96 -21.08
C ASP A 26 -7.72 -6.30 -20.46
N PHE A 27 -7.46 -6.32 -19.14
CA PHE A 27 -7.02 -7.53 -18.45
C PHE A 27 -8.20 -8.47 -18.17
N THR A 28 -8.16 -9.67 -18.76
CA THR A 28 -9.24 -10.67 -18.67
C THR A 28 -9.02 -11.76 -17.62
N GLY A 29 -7.80 -11.84 -17.07
CA GLY A 29 -7.46 -12.82 -16.04
C GLY A 29 -8.02 -12.47 -14.65
N THR A 30 -8.11 -13.47 -13.78
CA THR A 30 -8.33 -13.24 -12.34
C THR A 30 -7.02 -12.94 -11.62
N GLU A 31 -5.90 -13.36 -12.21
CA GLU A 31 -4.56 -13.23 -11.64
C GLU A 31 -3.49 -13.15 -12.73
N GLY A 32 -2.49 -12.28 -12.55
CA GLY A 32 -1.35 -12.18 -13.47
C GLY A 32 -0.65 -10.82 -13.46
N VAL A 33 0.44 -10.73 -14.21
CA VAL A 33 1.14 -9.46 -14.47
C VAL A 33 0.47 -8.79 -15.66
N MET A 34 -0.05 -7.57 -15.48
CA MET A 34 -0.67 -6.79 -16.56
C MET A 34 0.40 -6.18 -17.48
N PHE A 35 1.39 -5.52 -16.88
CA PHE A 35 2.51 -4.89 -17.58
C PHE A 35 3.67 -4.60 -16.63
N ILE A 36 4.84 -4.31 -17.19
CA ILE A 36 6.04 -3.92 -16.45
C ILE A 36 6.38 -2.48 -16.81
N GLY A 37 6.28 -1.57 -15.86
CA GLY A 37 6.72 -0.19 -16.02
C GLY A 37 8.20 -0.01 -15.69
N ARG A 38 8.95 0.76 -16.49
CA ARG A 38 10.32 1.18 -16.20
C ARG A 38 10.37 2.69 -15.99
N ALA A 39 11.00 3.14 -14.91
CA ALA A 39 11.22 4.56 -14.63
C ALA A 39 12.61 4.80 -14.04
N GLN A 40 13.21 5.94 -14.37
CA GLN A 40 14.41 6.43 -13.68
C GLN A 40 14.02 7.31 -12.51
N GLU A 41 14.43 6.92 -11.30
CA GLU A 41 14.09 7.67 -10.10
C GLU A 41 15.30 7.88 -9.20
N LYS A 42 15.28 9.03 -8.51
CA LYS A 42 16.29 9.40 -7.53
C LYS A 42 16.04 8.62 -6.24
N THR A 43 16.98 7.78 -5.83
CA THR A 43 16.84 6.90 -4.65
C THR A 43 18.10 6.92 -3.78
N PRO A 44 17.98 6.79 -2.45
CA PRO A 44 19.13 6.54 -1.58
C PRO A 44 19.77 5.19 -1.93
N LEU A 45 21.10 5.19 -2.12
CA LEU A 45 21.85 4.02 -2.51
C LEU A 45 23.26 4.02 -1.90
N PHE A 46 23.99 2.93 -2.11
CA PHE A 46 25.38 2.80 -1.66
C PHE A 46 26.36 2.91 -2.84
N ARG A 47 27.46 3.64 -2.65
CA ARG A 47 28.58 3.67 -3.60
C ARG A 47 29.89 3.36 -2.89
N THR A 48 30.85 2.88 -3.66
CA THR A 48 32.22 2.70 -3.19
C THR A 48 33.03 3.91 -3.57
N GLU A 49 33.68 4.52 -2.58
CA GLU A 49 34.66 5.58 -2.76
C GLU A 49 36.05 5.07 -2.37
N LYS A 50 37.10 5.63 -2.96
CA LYS A 50 38.48 5.34 -2.53
C LYS A 50 38.83 6.24 -1.34
N ARG A 51 39.23 5.64 -0.22
CA ARG A 51 39.84 6.35 0.92
C ARG A 51 41.29 5.93 1.09
N ARG A 52 42.05 6.70 1.86
CA ARG A 52 43.43 6.38 2.25
C ARG A 52 43.50 6.20 3.76
N ASP A 53 44.29 5.25 4.21
CA ASP A 53 44.65 5.12 5.62
C ASP A 53 45.78 6.09 5.99
N THR A 54 46.25 6.01 7.23
CA THR A 54 47.33 6.84 7.77
C THR A 54 48.67 6.62 7.08
N GLU A 55 48.87 5.48 6.44
CA GLU A 55 50.08 5.12 5.68
C GLU A 55 49.94 5.47 4.18
N GLY A 56 48.79 6.03 3.78
CA GLY A 56 48.51 6.45 2.40
C GLY A 56 48.00 5.34 1.48
N LYS A 57 47.81 4.12 1.99
CA LYS A 57 47.31 2.98 1.20
C LYS A 57 45.81 3.16 0.92
N THR A 58 45.42 2.93 -0.33
CA THR A 58 44.02 3.09 -0.74
C THR A 58 43.19 1.86 -0.38
N TYR A 59 41.99 2.08 0.16
CA TYR A 59 41.00 1.03 0.40
C TYR A 59 39.59 1.48 -0.04
N PRO A 60 38.71 0.55 -0.44
CA PRO A 60 37.33 0.86 -0.78
C PRO A 60 36.50 1.17 0.47
N TRP A 61 35.69 2.22 0.43
CA TRP A 61 34.77 2.59 1.50
C TRP A 61 33.36 2.74 0.97
N ILE A 62 32.41 2.10 1.65
CA ILE A 62 30.99 2.17 1.27
C ILE A 62 30.37 3.42 1.90
N VAL A 63 29.86 4.32 1.05
CA VAL A 63 29.13 5.51 1.46
C VAL A 63 27.66 5.43 1.07
N LYS A 64 26.81 6.05 1.89
CA LYS A 64 25.42 6.32 1.51
C LYS A 64 25.38 7.60 0.69
N THR A 65 24.74 7.53 -0.47
CA THR A 65 24.52 8.69 -1.34
C THR A 65 23.14 8.57 -2.01
N THR A 66 22.84 9.44 -2.95
CA THR A 66 21.62 9.38 -3.76
C THR A 66 22.01 9.34 -5.23
N GLY A 67 21.36 8.50 -6.02
CA GLY A 67 21.55 8.45 -7.46
C GLY A 67 20.25 8.19 -8.21
N VAL A 68 20.28 8.43 -9.51
CA VAL A 68 19.16 8.12 -10.41
C VAL A 68 19.41 6.74 -10.99
N VAL A 69 18.50 5.80 -10.73
CA VAL A 69 18.61 4.40 -11.16
C VAL A 69 17.27 3.94 -11.73
N ASN A 70 17.30 2.85 -12.50
CA ASN A 70 16.07 2.25 -13.00
C ASN A 70 15.29 1.60 -11.85
N HIS A 71 13.99 1.79 -11.89
CA HIS A 71 13.01 1.07 -11.10
C HIS A 71 12.05 0.34 -12.03
N PHE A 72 11.77 -0.91 -11.69
CA PHE A 72 10.82 -1.75 -12.41
C PHE A 72 9.56 -1.89 -11.57
N TYR A 73 8.41 -1.60 -12.17
CA TYR A 73 7.09 -1.64 -11.58
C TYR A 73 6.31 -2.79 -12.20
N PHE A 74 6.09 -3.85 -11.44
CA PHE A 74 5.24 -4.96 -11.83
C PHE A 74 3.81 -4.63 -11.41
N TYR A 75 2.98 -4.22 -12.36
CA TYR A 75 1.55 -4.00 -12.15
C TYR A 75 0.83 -5.33 -12.33
N CYS A 76 0.18 -5.78 -11.28
CA CYS A 76 -0.37 -7.13 -11.20
C CYS A 76 -1.82 -7.10 -10.72
N VAL A 77 -2.55 -8.16 -11.01
CA VAL A 77 -3.83 -8.48 -10.39
C VAL A 77 -3.63 -9.79 -9.61
N ASP A 78 -4.03 -9.80 -8.35
CA ASP A 78 -4.09 -11.00 -7.52
C ASP A 78 -5.55 -11.43 -7.31
N ASP A 79 -5.81 -12.72 -7.30
CA ASP A 79 -7.16 -13.26 -7.13
C ASP A 79 -7.78 -12.90 -5.76
N GLY A 80 -6.96 -12.73 -4.73
CA GLY A 80 -7.38 -12.35 -3.37
C GLY A 80 -7.40 -10.83 -3.12
N PHE A 81 -6.45 -10.10 -3.69
CA PHE A 81 -6.24 -8.67 -3.40
C PHE A 81 -6.73 -7.72 -4.50
N GLY A 82 -6.95 -8.23 -5.71
CA GLY A 82 -7.20 -7.41 -6.89
C GLY A 82 -5.93 -6.68 -7.35
N PRO A 83 -6.08 -5.52 -8.01
CA PRO A 83 -4.95 -4.78 -8.57
C PRO A 83 -3.98 -4.24 -7.51
N PHE A 84 -2.68 -4.44 -7.72
CA PHE A 84 -1.58 -3.93 -6.89
C PHE A 84 -0.32 -3.71 -7.74
N PHE A 85 0.74 -3.13 -7.15
CA PHE A 85 2.05 -3.13 -7.81
C PHE A 85 3.19 -3.47 -6.85
N LEU A 86 4.22 -4.11 -7.41
CA LEU A 86 5.54 -4.30 -6.79
C LEU A 86 6.59 -3.53 -7.57
N LYS A 87 7.25 -2.61 -6.89
CA LYS A 87 8.35 -1.82 -7.45
C LYS A 87 9.67 -2.35 -6.92
N PHE A 88 10.61 -2.67 -7.80
CA PHE A 88 11.99 -3.02 -7.45
C PHE A 88 12.98 -1.93 -7.87
N CYS A 89 13.96 -1.66 -7.01
CA CYS A 89 15.16 -0.90 -7.35
C CYS A 89 16.14 -1.82 -8.09
N SER A 90 16.63 -1.40 -9.25
CA SER A 90 17.64 -2.16 -10.02
C SER A 90 19.05 -2.08 -9.44
N TYR A 91 19.25 -1.30 -8.38
CA TYR A 91 20.56 -1.05 -7.78
C TYR A 91 20.57 -1.45 -6.29
N PHE A 92 21.69 -1.99 -5.83
CA PHE A 92 21.88 -2.41 -4.44
C PHE A 92 21.55 -1.28 -3.44
N PRO A 93 20.70 -1.51 -2.42
CA PRO A 93 20.35 -2.80 -1.82
C PRO A 93 19.06 -3.44 -2.37
N TYR A 94 18.67 -3.11 -3.61
CA TYR A 94 17.52 -3.69 -4.30
C TYR A 94 16.19 -3.54 -3.55
N ASN A 95 16.02 -2.39 -2.88
CA ASN A 95 14.80 -2.09 -2.13
C ASN A 95 13.56 -2.30 -2.99
N ALA A 96 12.53 -2.89 -2.37
CA ALA A 96 11.24 -3.09 -2.99
C ALA A 96 10.16 -2.22 -2.33
N LYS A 97 9.07 -2.01 -3.05
CA LYS A 97 7.88 -1.29 -2.60
C LYS A 97 6.63 -1.99 -3.13
N LEU A 98 5.90 -2.59 -2.20
CA LEU A 98 4.55 -3.08 -2.43
C LEU A 98 3.55 -1.94 -2.22
N CYS A 99 2.56 -1.85 -3.09
CA CYS A 99 1.44 -0.93 -2.97
C CYS A 99 0.16 -1.67 -3.35
N LEU A 100 -0.81 -1.66 -2.44
CA LEU A 100 -2.08 -2.36 -2.57
C LEU A 100 -3.23 -1.50 -2.04
N ASN A 101 -4.46 -1.85 -2.43
CA ASN A 101 -5.69 -1.18 -1.98
C ASN A 101 -6.57 -2.17 -1.21
N GLY A 102 -6.80 -1.90 0.09
CA GLY A 102 -7.63 -2.72 0.94
C GLY A 102 -9.10 -2.80 0.51
N ASN A 103 -9.61 -1.81 -0.23
CA ASN A 103 -10.96 -1.89 -0.79
C ASN A 103 -11.05 -2.90 -1.93
N HIS A 104 -10.04 -3.01 -2.79
CA HIS A 104 -10.01 -4.05 -3.83
C HIS A 104 -9.96 -5.44 -3.19
N TRP A 105 -9.16 -5.60 -2.14
CA TRP A 105 -9.16 -6.85 -1.35
C TRP A 105 -10.55 -7.13 -0.76
N ALA A 106 -11.18 -6.17 -0.10
CA ALA A 106 -12.51 -6.34 0.48
C ALA A 106 -13.56 -6.69 -0.59
N GLN A 107 -13.50 -6.10 -1.78
CA GLN A 107 -14.39 -6.39 -2.90
C GLN A 107 -14.21 -7.84 -3.41
N ARG A 108 -12.94 -8.28 -3.56
CA ARG A 108 -12.63 -9.66 -3.92
C ARG A 108 -13.13 -10.65 -2.87
N GLN A 109 -12.90 -10.37 -1.59
CA GLN A 109 -13.36 -11.23 -0.50
C GLN A 109 -14.90 -11.23 -0.36
N ALA A 110 -15.57 -10.10 -0.56
CA ALA A 110 -17.03 -10.01 -0.55
C ALA A 110 -17.64 -10.85 -1.68
N THR A 111 -17.07 -10.76 -2.88
CA THR A 111 -17.47 -11.59 -4.03
C THR A 111 -17.32 -13.07 -3.72
N LYS A 112 -16.19 -13.49 -3.14
CA LYS A 112 -15.95 -14.89 -2.71
C LYS A 112 -16.88 -15.36 -1.61
N ALA A 113 -17.31 -14.46 -0.73
CA ALA A 113 -18.26 -14.73 0.34
C ALA A 113 -19.74 -14.68 -0.12
N GLY A 114 -20.01 -14.35 -1.40
CA GLY A 114 -21.37 -14.20 -1.92
C GLY A 114 -22.11 -12.96 -1.39
N ILE A 115 -21.41 -11.97 -0.85
CA ILE A 115 -22.00 -10.71 -0.39
C ILE A 115 -22.20 -9.79 -1.58
N GLY A 116 -23.45 -9.44 -1.90
CA GLY A 116 -23.79 -8.48 -2.94
C GLY A 116 -23.36 -7.06 -2.58
N TYR A 117 -22.83 -6.34 -3.57
CA TYR A 117 -22.42 -4.94 -3.43
C TYR A 117 -22.43 -4.20 -4.77
N VAL A 118 -22.52 -2.87 -4.69
CA VAL A 118 -22.33 -1.97 -5.83
C VAL A 118 -20.93 -1.37 -5.74
N PRO A 119 -20.03 -1.64 -6.71
CA PRO A 119 -18.66 -1.15 -6.68
C PRO A 119 -18.58 0.37 -6.89
N MET A 120 -17.55 0.98 -6.32
CA MET A 120 -17.12 2.35 -6.59
C MET A 120 -15.59 2.40 -6.53
N ASP A 121 -14.93 3.28 -7.30
CA ASP A 121 -13.47 3.24 -7.54
C ASP A 121 -12.60 2.98 -6.30
N ASN A 122 -12.92 3.59 -5.16
CA ASN A 122 -12.19 3.39 -3.91
C ASN A 122 -13.12 3.10 -2.72
N ALA A 123 -14.29 2.53 -2.97
CA ALA A 123 -15.31 2.31 -1.94
C ALA A 123 -16.39 1.33 -2.40
N PHE A 124 -17.44 1.23 -1.59
CA PHE A 124 -18.66 0.47 -1.87
C PHE A 124 -19.79 1.50 -1.86
N ALA A 125 -20.56 1.58 -2.96
CA ALA A 125 -21.72 2.47 -3.02
C ALA A 125 -22.91 1.89 -2.24
N ALA A 126 -23.04 0.56 -2.25
CA ALA A 126 -24.01 -0.19 -1.46
C ALA A 126 -23.44 -1.58 -1.13
N VAL A 127 -23.95 -2.19 -0.05
CA VAL A 127 -23.61 -3.55 0.38
C VAL A 127 -24.83 -4.17 1.07
N ASP A 128 -25.13 -5.43 0.74
CA ASP A 128 -26.28 -6.15 1.29
C ASP A 128 -26.06 -6.52 2.77
N ASP A 129 -24.85 -6.97 3.11
CA ASP A 129 -24.42 -7.31 4.47
C ASP A 129 -23.21 -6.46 4.93
N PRO A 130 -23.46 -5.28 5.54
CA PRO A 130 -22.39 -4.45 6.10
C PRO A 130 -21.61 -5.13 7.23
N ALA A 131 -22.25 -5.99 8.03
CA ALA A 131 -21.61 -6.63 9.17
C ALA A 131 -20.63 -7.70 8.71
N GLY A 132 -21.05 -8.56 7.78
CA GLY A 132 -20.17 -9.52 7.12
C GLY A 132 -19.02 -8.84 6.38
N LEU A 133 -19.28 -7.72 5.69
CA LEU A 133 -18.22 -6.93 5.05
C LEU A 133 -17.24 -6.32 6.06
N GLN A 134 -17.70 -5.91 7.26
CA GLN A 134 -16.80 -5.46 8.32
C GLN A 134 -15.91 -6.59 8.83
N THR A 135 -16.48 -7.79 9.08
CA THR A 135 -15.70 -8.97 9.44
C THR A 135 -14.68 -9.33 8.36
N ILE A 136 -15.01 -9.13 7.07
CA ILE A 136 -14.02 -9.23 5.99
C ILE A 136 -12.92 -8.20 6.22
N CYS A 137 -13.21 -6.90 6.28
CA CYS A 137 -12.21 -5.84 6.47
C CYS A 137 -11.28 -6.08 7.68
N ASP A 138 -11.84 -6.57 8.79
CA ASP A 138 -11.08 -6.80 10.04
C ASP A 138 -10.07 -7.95 9.91
N ARG A 139 -10.21 -8.83 8.92
CA ARG A 139 -9.25 -9.90 8.61
C ARG A 139 -8.05 -9.42 7.78
N LEU A 140 -8.07 -8.20 7.23
CA LEU A 140 -6.92 -7.70 6.47
C LEU A 140 -5.82 -7.26 7.45
N GLY A 141 -4.83 -8.14 7.63
CA GLY A 141 -3.72 -7.93 8.55
C GLY A 141 -2.35 -8.23 7.95
N PRO A 142 -1.30 -8.22 8.80
CA PRO A 142 0.08 -8.49 8.40
C PRO A 142 0.24 -9.81 7.65
N ASP A 143 -0.42 -10.87 8.10
CA ASP A 143 -0.28 -12.21 7.51
C ASP A 143 -0.79 -12.27 6.07
N GLN A 144 -1.91 -11.60 5.77
CA GLN A 144 -2.46 -11.55 4.42
C GLN A 144 -1.53 -10.76 3.49
N ILE A 145 -0.93 -9.68 3.99
CA ILE A 145 -0.01 -8.84 3.22
C ILE A 145 1.34 -9.56 3.00
N ASP A 146 1.87 -10.24 4.02
CA ASP A 146 3.06 -11.08 3.87
C ASP A 146 2.79 -12.20 2.88
N GLY A 147 1.67 -12.91 3.00
CA GLY A 147 1.25 -13.95 2.05
C GLY A 147 1.22 -13.45 0.60
N LEU A 148 0.65 -12.27 0.35
CA LEU A 148 0.69 -11.63 -0.96
C LEU A 148 2.13 -11.39 -1.42
N LEU A 149 2.97 -10.76 -0.59
CA LEU A 149 4.35 -10.46 -0.95
C LEU A 149 5.16 -11.73 -1.25
N ARG A 150 5.07 -12.76 -0.39
CA ARG A 150 5.81 -14.02 -0.56
C ARG A 150 5.41 -14.74 -1.84
N LYS A 151 4.11 -14.82 -2.11
CA LYS A 151 3.58 -15.41 -3.36
C LYS A 151 4.17 -14.70 -4.57
N TRP A 152 4.09 -13.38 -4.62
CA TRP A 152 4.53 -12.63 -5.81
C TRP A 152 6.05 -12.51 -5.95
N ILE A 153 6.80 -12.55 -4.86
CA ILE A 153 8.27 -12.71 -4.91
C ILE A 153 8.65 -14.06 -5.53
N ALA A 154 7.89 -15.13 -5.30
CA ALA A 154 8.17 -16.43 -5.91
C ALA A 154 7.88 -16.46 -7.41
N ILE A 155 6.97 -15.60 -7.90
CA ILE A 155 6.55 -15.54 -9.31
C ILE A 155 7.41 -14.55 -10.10
N LEU A 156 7.70 -13.38 -9.53
CA LEU A 156 8.34 -12.27 -10.25
C LEU A 156 9.87 -12.39 -10.27
N PRO A 157 10.53 -11.92 -11.33
CA PRO A 157 11.98 -11.83 -11.35
C PRO A 157 12.45 -10.81 -10.32
N HIS A 158 13.32 -11.25 -9.40
CA HIS A 158 13.97 -10.38 -8.41
C HIS A 158 15.39 -10.89 -8.12
N PRO A 159 16.25 -10.09 -7.46
CA PRO A 159 17.70 -10.33 -7.47
C PRO A 159 18.19 -11.40 -6.48
N PHE A 160 17.30 -11.99 -5.67
CA PHE A 160 17.68 -13.03 -4.70
C PHE A 160 17.23 -14.38 -5.23
N THR A 161 18.17 -15.28 -5.42
CA THR A 161 17.89 -16.67 -5.81
C THR A 161 17.16 -17.43 -4.69
N PRO A 162 16.61 -18.62 -4.96
CA PRO A 162 16.14 -19.51 -3.89
C PRO A 162 17.18 -19.71 -2.79
N ASP A 163 18.43 -20.01 -3.16
CA ASP A 163 19.54 -20.23 -2.22
C ASP A 163 19.83 -18.98 -1.37
N ASP A 164 19.80 -17.78 -1.97
CA ASP A 164 19.95 -16.53 -1.23
C ASP A 164 18.84 -16.37 -0.17
N ARG A 165 17.59 -16.68 -0.54
CA ARG A 165 16.45 -16.58 0.39
C ARG A 165 16.55 -17.61 1.51
N ASP A 166 17.08 -18.80 1.24
CA ASP A 166 17.31 -19.83 2.26
C ASP A 166 18.48 -19.48 3.18
N ALA A 167 19.48 -18.75 2.67
CA ALA A 167 20.53 -18.11 3.47
C ALA A 167 20.05 -16.88 4.26
N GLY A 168 18.79 -16.48 4.14
CA GLY A 168 18.18 -15.38 4.90
C GLY A 168 18.17 -14.03 4.18
N TYR A 169 18.59 -13.93 2.91
CA TYR A 169 18.45 -12.72 2.10
C TYR A 169 17.01 -12.57 1.60
N ARG A 170 16.13 -12.16 2.51
CA ARG A 170 14.69 -11.97 2.25
C ARG A 170 14.29 -10.51 2.39
N TYR A 171 13.16 -10.17 1.79
CA TYR A 171 12.50 -8.90 2.06
C TYR A 171 11.66 -9.02 3.33
N ASP A 172 12.00 -8.25 4.36
CA ASP A 172 11.08 -8.02 5.48
C ASP A 172 10.06 -6.94 5.10
N ILE A 173 9.02 -6.74 5.91
CA ILE A 173 7.90 -5.85 5.57
C ILE A 173 7.83 -4.69 6.57
N SER A 174 7.79 -3.45 6.08
CA SER A 174 7.64 -2.25 6.92
C SER A 174 6.76 -1.17 6.26
N VAL A 175 5.77 -0.68 7.00
CA VAL A 175 4.81 0.33 6.52
C VAL A 175 5.51 1.68 6.33
N LEU A 176 5.59 2.18 5.09
CA LEU A 176 6.02 3.55 4.78
C LEU A 176 4.88 4.55 4.94
N GLN A 177 3.72 4.20 4.42
CA GLN A 177 2.49 5.00 4.53
C GLN A 177 1.32 4.04 4.63
N ALA A 178 0.36 4.36 5.49
CA ALA A 178 -0.91 3.67 5.57
C ALA A 178 -2.03 4.71 5.50
N GLU A 179 -3.00 4.49 4.63
CA GLU A 179 -4.24 5.26 4.61
C GLU A 179 -5.38 4.40 5.14
N PHE A 180 -6.16 4.96 6.04
CA PHE A 180 -7.30 4.31 6.66
C PHE A 180 -8.56 5.07 6.26
N SER A 181 -9.61 4.34 5.86
CA SER A 181 -10.88 4.95 5.48
C SER A 181 -12.01 4.43 6.36
N LEU A 182 -12.89 5.32 6.78
CA LEU A 182 -14.20 4.97 7.31
C LEU A 182 -15.22 5.35 6.22
N THR A 183 -15.87 4.36 5.62
CA THR A 183 -16.94 4.58 4.65
C THR A 183 -18.26 4.55 5.40
N GLN A 184 -19.00 5.65 5.34
CA GLN A 184 -20.35 5.73 5.90
C GLN A 184 -21.31 6.01 4.76
N THR A 185 -22.28 5.11 4.59
CA THR A 185 -23.34 5.29 3.60
C THR A 185 -24.59 5.75 4.33
N LEU A 186 -25.11 6.89 3.93
CA LEU A 186 -26.27 7.52 4.54
C LEU A 186 -27.45 7.40 3.58
N ASP A 187 -28.60 7.07 4.13
CA ASP A 187 -29.85 6.82 3.42
C ASP A 187 -30.55 8.10 2.94
N ARG A 188 -30.23 9.25 3.57
CA ARG A 188 -30.83 10.55 3.24
C ARG A 188 -29.75 11.63 3.06
N PRO A 189 -29.82 12.45 1.99
CA PRO A 189 -28.88 13.56 1.79
C PRO A 189 -28.83 14.56 2.96
N LEU A 190 -29.97 14.81 3.61
CA LEU A 190 -30.04 15.70 4.78
C LEU A 190 -29.22 15.17 5.97
N SER A 191 -29.31 13.87 6.24
CA SER A 191 -28.49 13.22 7.28
C SER A 191 -27.00 13.37 7.00
N GLY A 192 -26.61 13.33 5.72
CA GLY A 192 -25.22 13.59 5.29
C GLY A 192 -24.74 15.00 5.60
N ARG A 193 -25.57 16.00 5.37
CA ARG A 193 -25.24 17.40 5.70
C ARG A 193 -25.09 17.60 7.20
N ILE A 194 -26.04 17.11 7.99
CA ILE A 194 -26.00 17.24 9.46
C ILE A 194 -24.78 16.51 10.04
N PHE A 195 -24.53 15.27 9.59
CA PHE A 195 -23.36 14.50 10.02
C PHE A 195 -22.05 15.25 9.68
N PHE A 196 -21.96 15.82 8.48
CA PHE A 196 -20.78 16.57 8.06
C PHE A 196 -20.54 17.81 8.90
N GLU A 197 -21.57 18.64 9.10
CA GLU A 197 -21.47 19.86 9.91
C GLU A 197 -20.99 19.53 11.33
N GLN A 198 -21.53 18.45 11.91
CA GLN A 198 -21.12 18.00 13.24
C GLN A 198 -19.69 17.47 13.26
N VAL A 199 -19.28 16.66 12.28
CA VAL A 199 -17.89 16.15 12.20
C VAL A 199 -16.89 17.28 12.03
N ILE A 200 -17.16 18.27 11.17
CA ILE A 200 -16.27 19.44 11.06
C ILE A 200 -16.20 20.15 12.40
N ARG A 201 -17.35 20.45 13.00
CA ARG A 201 -17.42 21.20 14.26
C ARG A 201 -16.59 20.53 15.35
N ASP A 202 -16.71 19.22 15.49
CA ASP A 202 -16.06 18.44 16.53
C ASP A 202 -14.55 18.22 16.26
N ASN A 203 -14.07 18.47 15.04
CA ASN A 203 -12.68 18.24 14.63
C ASN A 203 -11.94 19.52 14.18
N LEU A 204 -12.55 20.71 14.36
CA LEU A 204 -11.96 22.01 14.00
C LEU A 204 -10.56 22.22 14.60
N ASP A 205 -10.35 21.74 15.83
CA ASP A 205 -9.11 21.94 16.60
C ASP A 205 -8.05 20.86 16.39
N ILE A 206 -8.39 19.76 15.71
CA ILE A 206 -7.53 18.56 15.56
C ILE A 206 -6.57 18.72 14.36
N GLY A 207 -6.67 19.85 13.66
CA GLY A 207 -5.86 20.16 12.50
C GLY A 207 -6.44 19.53 11.23
N ARG A 208 -5.54 19.15 10.32
CA ARG A 208 -5.85 18.90 8.92
C ARG A 208 -6.67 17.58 8.79
N LEU A 209 -7.82 17.57 8.07
CA LEU A 209 -8.75 16.43 7.91
C LEU A 209 -9.02 16.12 6.43
N PHE A 210 -8.80 14.90 5.92
CA PHE A 210 -9.22 14.51 4.56
C PHE A 210 -10.60 13.83 4.56
N LEU A 211 -11.64 14.54 4.12
CA LEU A 211 -12.99 13.98 3.96
C LEU A 211 -13.46 14.09 2.51
N LYS A 212 -13.95 12.99 1.94
CA LYS A 212 -14.61 12.94 0.63
C LYS A 212 -16.08 12.59 0.82
N ILE A 213 -16.97 13.43 0.29
CA ILE A 213 -18.41 13.20 0.28
C ILE A 213 -18.81 12.80 -1.13
N LEU A 214 -19.65 11.78 -1.24
CA LEU A 214 -20.27 11.37 -2.49
C LEU A 214 -21.77 11.32 -2.23
N THR A 215 -22.50 12.30 -2.78
CA THR A 215 -23.96 12.34 -2.73
C THR A 215 -24.49 11.71 -4.02
N SER A 216 -25.50 10.85 -3.89
CA SER A 216 -26.05 10.08 -5.01
C SER A 216 -26.85 10.91 -6.04
N SER A 217 -26.76 12.25 -6.04
CA SER A 217 -27.52 13.09 -6.98
C SER A 217 -26.84 14.35 -7.51
N ALA A 218 -25.64 14.74 -7.07
CA ALA A 218 -24.93 15.88 -7.68
C ALA A 218 -23.46 15.99 -7.24
N GLY A 219 -22.53 15.92 -8.21
CA GLY A 219 -21.20 16.53 -8.15
C GLY A 219 -20.17 15.93 -7.18
N ILE A 220 -18.96 15.70 -7.67
CA ILE A 220 -17.80 15.34 -6.84
C ILE A 220 -17.12 16.63 -6.38
N ASP A 221 -17.28 17.00 -5.10
CA ASP A 221 -16.46 18.07 -4.49
C ASP A 221 -15.31 17.46 -3.67
N ARG A 222 -14.06 17.81 -4.02
CA ARG A 222 -12.83 17.41 -3.30
C ARG A 222 -12.37 18.54 -2.37
N LEU A 223 -12.14 18.26 -1.08
CA LEU A 223 -11.45 19.19 -0.17
C LEU A 223 -10.28 18.51 0.61
N ARG A 224 -9.35 19.34 1.12
CA ARG A 224 -7.90 19.09 1.43
C ARG A 224 -7.58 18.31 2.74
N ALA A 225 -6.31 17.91 2.93
CA ALA A 225 -5.75 16.82 3.76
C ALA A 225 -5.67 16.94 5.28
N GLY A 226 -5.76 15.81 6.02
CA GLY A 226 -4.89 15.40 7.16
C GLY A 226 -5.41 14.26 8.08
N ARG A 227 -4.70 14.01 9.20
CA ARG A 227 -4.73 12.77 10.02
C ARG A 227 -5.74 12.79 11.18
N MET A 228 -6.48 11.69 11.35
CA MET A 228 -7.28 11.37 12.55
C MET A 228 -6.56 10.32 13.42
N SER A 229 -6.71 10.44 14.75
CA SER A 229 -6.59 9.34 15.71
C SER A 229 -7.95 9.08 16.36
N GLU A 230 -8.23 7.80 16.58
CA GLU A 230 -9.29 7.14 17.39
C GLU A 230 -10.63 7.88 17.67
N SER A 231 -11.71 7.20 17.28
CA SER A 231 -13.09 7.68 17.14
C SER A 231 -13.76 8.20 18.41
N GLN A 232 -14.34 9.41 18.33
CA GLN A 232 -15.47 9.80 19.19
C GLN A 232 -16.80 9.35 18.58
N ASN A 233 -17.67 8.81 19.43
CA ASN A 233 -18.88 8.09 19.06
C ASN A 233 -20.08 9.05 18.96
N ILE A 234 -20.33 9.66 17.79
CA ILE A 234 -21.52 10.51 17.58
C ILE A 234 -22.71 9.63 17.17
N PRO A 235 -23.82 9.62 17.92
CA PRO A 235 -25.02 8.86 17.56
C PRO A 235 -25.83 9.63 16.51
N VAL A 236 -25.92 9.07 15.29
CA VAL A 236 -26.86 9.52 14.24
C VAL A 236 -27.80 8.35 13.91
N PRO A 237 -29.13 8.53 13.89
CA PRO A 237 -30.09 7.41 13.93
C PRO A 237 -30.11 6.45 12.72
N SER A 238 -29.44 6.77 11.60
CA SER A 238 -29.39 5.92 10.39
C SER A 238 -27.97 5.57 9.92
N LEU A 239 -27.00 5.60 10.83
CA LEU A 239 -25.58 5.43 10.51
C LEU A 239 -25.19 3.96 10.28
N ARG A 240 -25.08 3.52 9.02
CA ARG A 240 -24.33 2.29 8.70
C ARG A 240 -22.83 2.62 8.65
N ARG A 241 -22.10 2.18 9.67
CA ARG A 241 -20.65 2.38 9.79
C ARG A 241 -19.90 1.24 9.11
N LYS A 242 -18.89 1.59 8.30
CA LYS A 242 -17.89 0.64 7.81
C LYS A 242 -16.49 1.24 7.98
N LYS A 243 -15.59 0.51 8.64
CA LYS A 243 -14.16 0.80 8.74
C LYS A 243 -13.43 -0.05 7.71
N SER A 244 -12.97 0.58 6.63
CA SER A 244 -12.12 -0.03 5.61
C SER A 244 -10.72 0.54 5.75
N THR A 245 -9.94 -0.12 6.59
CA THR A 245 -8.57 0.24 6.89
C THR A 245 -7.67 -0.36 5.80
N ILE A 246 -6.67 0.42 5.34
CA ILE A 246 -5.45 0.02 4.62
C ILE A 246 -5.37 0.31 3.11
N SER A 247 -4.72 1.42 2.73
CA SER A 247 -3.76 1.43 1.62
C SER A 247 -2.36 1.38 2.22
N VAL A 248 -1.66 0.24 2.21
CA VAL A 248 -0.25 0.21 2.63
C VAL A 248 0.65 0.52 1.44
N LEU A 249 1.48 1.52 1.64
CA LEU A 249 2.67 1.81 0.89
C LEU A 249 3.86 1.26 1.68
N PHE A 250 4.66 0.39 1.08
CA PHE A 250 5.92 -0.09 1.68
C PHE A 250 7.12 0.70 1.15
N SER A 251 8.18 0.88 1.95
CA SER A 251 9.48 1.37 1.48
C SER A 251 10.58 0.96 2.46
N TRP A 252 11.68 0.45 1.93
CA TRP A 252 12.76 -0.13 2.70
C TRP A 252 13.97 0.79 2.95
N ARG A 253 14.58 0.58 4.12
CA ARG A 253 16.01 0.77 4.40
C ARG A 253 16.57 -0.54 4.97
N ARG A 254 17.48 -1.19 4.21
CA ARG A 254 18.48 -2.24 4.55
C ARG A 254 18.26 -3.58 3.82
N ALA A 255 19.13 -3.86 2.87
CA ALA A 255 19.69 -5.20 2.72
C ALA A 255 21.20 -5.09 3.05
N ALA A 256 21.77 -6.18 3.56
CA ALA A 256 23.12 -6.36 4.13
C ALA A 256 23.26 -6.04 5.62
N GLY A 257 23.54 -7.10 6.38
CA GLY A 257 23.55 -7.15 7.83
C GLY A 257 24.75 -6.48 8.50
N THR A 258 24.63 -6.39 9.82
CA THR A 258 25.74 -6.23 10.76
C THR A 258 25.33 -6.98 12.01
N LEU A 259 26.17 -7.92 12.45
CA LEU A 259 26.08 -8.56 13.76
C LEU A 259 25.94 -7.50 14.85
N MET A 260 24.84 -7.52 15.58
CA MET A 260 24.83 -7.27 17.02
C MET A 260 23.69 -8.09 17.64
N ALA A 261 24.07 -8.88 18.64
CA ALA A 261 23.19 -9.73 19.42
C ALA A 261 22.19 -8.91 20.24
N SER A 262 20.96 -9.43 20.33
CA SER A 262 19.99 -9.33 21.45
C SER A 262 19.43 -7.92 21.75
N ILE A 263 18.12 -7.66 21.77
CA ILE A 263 17.13 -8.18 22.74
C ILE A 263 15.71 -8.11 22.12
N PRO A 264 14.79 -9.06 22.42
CA PRO A 264 13.45 -9.13 21.85
C PRO A 264 12.47 -8.10 22.46
N TRP A 265 11.60 -7.55 21.63
CA TRP A 265 10.47 -6.72 22.05
C TRP A 265 9.31 -7.61 22.54
N ASP A 266 9.20 -7.78 23.86
CA ASP A 266 8.00 -8.31 24.53
C ASP A 266 7.18 -7.14 25.09
N MET A 267 5.98 -6.92 24.53
CA MET A 267 5.03 -5.89 24.98
C MET A 267 4.12 -6.38 26.12
N ARG A 268 4.69 -6.95 27.18
CA ARG A 268 3.98 -7.16 28.46
C ARG A 268 4.91 -6.99 29.66
N ARG A 269 5.09 -5.75 30.13
CA ARG A 269 5.16 -5.40 31.56
C ARG A 269 5.15 -3.87 31.76
N PRO A 270 4.53 -3.37 32.85
CA PRO A 270 4.43 -1.94 33.13
C PRO A 270 5.71 -1.42 33.79
N PHE A 271 6.06 -0.16 33.49
CA PHE A 271 7.06 0.61 34.22
C PHE A 271 6.60 0.82 35.67
N ILE A 272 7.41 0.40 36.64
CA ILE A 272 7.47 0.97 37.99
C ILE A 272 8.93 1.29 38.28
N MET A 273 9.16 2.60 38.50
CA MET A 273 10.34 3.34 38.93
C MET A 273 11.57 3.37 38.02
#